data_AF-A0A2G9SPE5-F1
#
_entry.id   AF-A0A2G9SPE5-F1
#
_cell.length_a   1.000
_cell.length_b   1.000
_cell.length_c   1.000
_cell.angle_alpha   90.00
_cell.angle_beta   90.00
_cell.angle_gamma   90.00
#
_symmetry.space_group_name_H-M   'P 1'
#
loop_
_entity.id
_entity.type
_entity.pdbx_description
1 polymer ?
#
loop_
_entity_poly.entity_id
_entity_poly.type
_entity_poly.pdbx_seq_one_letter_code
_entity_poly.pdbx_strand_id
1 'polypeptide(L)'
;MSGGNSMAIRLFALLLISSLIPALATAQNRQLYSYQSGNFNDPNIWTLTNGGTDFVAPNVDDNFTINPGHTITLTANSQIVQTAAARTVTVNGTLNVQTFTTQTFGTIQGTG
;
A
#
# COMPACT_ATOMS: atom_id res chain seq x y z
N MET A 1 -8.69 31.78 -68.74
CA MET A 1 -9.46 31.30 -67.56
C MET A 1 -8.43 31.08 -66.44
N SER A 2 -8.00 32.15 -65.76
CA SER A 2 -8.39 32.48 -64.37
C SER A 2 -8.26 31.31 -63.40
N GLY A 3 -7.05 31.10 -62.85
CA GLY A 3 -6.82 30.29 -61.66
C GLY A 3 -6.74 31.23 -60.45
N GLY A 4 -7.87 31.40 -59.78
CA GLY A 4 -8.05 32.33 -58.66
C GLY A 4 -7.50 31.83 -57.33
N ASN A 5 -7.06 32.81 -56.54
CA ASN A 5 -6.42 32.75 -55.23
C ASN A 5 -7.24 32.09 -54.09
N SER A 6 -6.47 31.71 -53.06
CA SER A 6 -6.73 31.97 -51.63
C SER A 6 -7.59 31.02 -50.79
N MET A 7 -6.92 30.56 -49.72
CA MET A 7 -7.38 30.47 -48.32
C MET A 7 -8.52 29.50 -47.98
N ALA A 8 -8.21 28.48 -47.17
CA ALA A 8 -8.73 28.39 -45.80
C ALA A 8 -8.17 27.14 -45.10
N ILE A 9 -7.28 27.41 -44.14
CA ILE A 9 -6.92 26.50 -43.05
C ILE A 9 -8.22 25.99 -42.41
N ARG A 10 -8.54 24.70 -42.57
CA ARG A 10 -9.57 24.05 -41.75
C ARG A 10 -8.87 23.38 -40.57
N LEU A 11 -8.71 24.18 -39.53
CA LEU A 11 -8.26 23.78 -38.20
C LEU A 11 -9.25 22.75 -37.63
N PHE A 12 -8.91 21.47 -37.67
CA PHE A 12 -9.63 20.43 -36.94
C PHE A 12 -9.22 20.51 -35.47
N ALA A 13 -9.99 21.24 -34.66
CA ALA A 13 -9.85 21.18 -33.21
C ALA A 13 -10.47 19.87 -32.70
N LEU A 14 -9.63 18.84 -32.53
CA LEU A 14 -10.00 17.63 -31.80
C LEU A 14 -9.91 17.95 -30.31
N LEU A 15 -11.05 18.26 -29.69
CA LEU A 15 -11.14 18.44 -28.25
C LEU A 15 -10.94 17.06 -27.58
N LEU A 16 -9.71 16.76 -27.17
CA LEU A 16 -9.43 15.63 -26.28
C LEU A 16 -10.04 15.95 -24.93
N ILE A 17 -11.27 15.51 -24.70
CA ILE A 17 -11.81 15.42 -23.34
C ILE A 17 -11.06 14.25 -22.69
N SER A 18 -9.92 14.54 -22.08
CA SER A 18 -9.29 13.60 -21.14
C SER A 18 -10.22 13.50 -19.94
N SER A 19 -11.16 12.56 -19.98
CA SER A 19 -11.89 12.17 -18.79
C SER A 19 -10.87 11.68 -17.77
N LEU A 20 -10.69 12.47 -16.71
CA LEU A 20 -9.95 12.04 -15.54
C LEU A 20 -10.77 10.89 -14.93
N ILE A 21 -10.45 9.65 -15.31
CA ILE A 21 -11.02 8.49 -14.64
C ILE A 21 -10.39 8.52 -13.24
N PRO A 22 -11.15 8.73 -12.15
CA PRO A 22 -10.59 8.51 -10.83
C PRO A 22 -10.19 7.04 -10.77
N ALA A 23 -8.90 6.78 -10.65
CA ALA A 23 -8.43 5.42 -10.39
C ALA A 23 -9.03 4.99 -9.05
N LEU A 24 -9.95 4.01 -9.09
CA LEU A 24 -10.39 3.35 -7.88
C LEU A 24 -9.15 2.69 -7.28
N ALA A 25 -8.64 3.24 -6.18
CA ALA A 25 -7.66 2.57 -5.35
C ALA A 25 -8.33 1.32 -4.79
N THR A 26 -8.11 0.16 -5.42
CA THR A 26 -8.53 -1.11 -4.86
C THR A 26 -7.72 -1.32 -3.58
N ALA A 27 -8.39 -1.41 -2.43
CA ALA A 27 -7.75 -1.85 -1.20
C ALA A 27 -7.12 -3.22 -1.47
N GLN A 28 -5.79 -3.28 -1.55
CA GLN A 28 -5.14 -4.55 -1.84
C GLN A 28 -5.17 -5.40 -0.57
N ASN A 29 -5.84 -6.55 -0.64
CA ASN A 29 -5.87 -7.54 0.43
C ASN A 29 -4.62 -8.43 0.37
N ARG A 30 -3.42 -7.85 0.51
CA ARG A 30 -2.18 -8.64 0.44
C ARG A 30 -1.89 -9.24 1.81
N GLN A 31 -1.16 -10.34 1.80
CA GLN A 31 -0.59 -10.91 3.01
C GLN A 31 0.90 -10.63 2.98
N LEU A 32 1.38 -9.87 3.97
CA LEU A 32 2.80 -9.59 4.18
C LEU A 32 3.30 -10.45 5.34
N TYR A 33 4.54 -10.91 5.21
CA TYR A 33 5.25 -11.70 6.22
C TYR A 33 6.52 -10.97 6.63
N SER A 34 6.80 -10.90 7.92
CA SER A 34 8.06 -10.29 8.37
C SER A 34 9.25 -11.16 7.96
N TYR A 35 10.20 -10.61 7.23
CA TYR A 35 11.45 -11.27 6.84
C TYR A 35 12.50 -11.19 7.95
N GLN A 36 12.52 -10.08 8.71
CA GLN A 36 13.43 -9.85 9.83
C GLN A 36 12.79 -8.86 10.83
N SER A 37 13.44 -8.67 11.98
CA SER A 37 13.07 -7.62 12.94
C SER A 37 13.31 -6.22 12.36
N GLY A 38 12.50 -5.24 12.76
CA GLY A 38 12.71 -3.86 12.33
C GLY A 38 11.52 -2.93 12.56
N ASN A 39 11.57 -1.77 11.92
CA ASN A 39 10.49 -0.79 11.95
C ASN A 39 9.37 -1.21 10.97
N PHE A 40 8.12 -1.13 11.40
CA PHE A 40 6.96 -1.52 10.59
C PHE A 40 6.95 -0.90 9.19
N ASN A 41 7.34 0.37 9.02
CA ASN A 41 7.30 1.05 7.70
C ASN A 41 8.48 0.72 6.79
N ASP A 42 9.47 -0.06 7.24
CA ASP A 42 10.63 -0.41 6.41
C ASP A 42 10.22 -1.46 5.35
N PRO A 43 10.30 -1.16 4.05
CA PRO A 43 9.93 -2.12 3.01
C PRO A 43 10.86 -3.35 2.96
N ASN A 44 12.05 -3.28 3.55
CA ASN A 44 13.04 -4.38 3.55
C ASN A 44 12.80 -5.41 4.66
N ILE A 45 11.70 -5.27 5.42
CA ILE A 45 11.33 -6.24 6.45
C ILE A 45 10.07 -7.02 6.12
N TRP A 46 9.43 -6.75 4.98
CA TRP A 46 8.18 -7.41 4.57
C TRP A 46 8.32 -8.07 3.22
N THR A 47 7.80 -9.29 3.11
CA THR A 47 7.74 -10.06 1.86
C THR A 47 6.32 -10.54 1.60
N LEU A 48 5.95 -10.68 0.32
CA LEU A 48 4.66 -11.29 -0.06
C LEU A 48 4.68 -12.82 0.12
N THR A 49 5.86 -13.42 0.01
CA THR A 49 6.10 -14.85 0.25
C THR A 49 6.81 -15.04 1.59
N ASN A 50 6.33 -15.95 2.44
CA ASN A 50 6.97 -16.21 3.73
C ASN A 50 8.41 -16.73 3.54
N GLY A 51 9.39 -15.98 4.05
CA GLY A 51 10.82 -16.27 3.85
C GLY A 51 11.35 -16.00 2.44
N GLY A 52 10.57 -15.32 1.60
CA GLY A 52 10.94 -14.96 0.24
C GLY A 52 11.90 -13.77 0.13
N THR A 53 12.11 -13.29 -1.09
CA THR A 53 12.92 -12.10 -1.42
C THR A 53 12.12 -11.04 -2.17
N ASP A 54 10.80 -11.18 -2.19
CA ASP A 54 9.81 -10.31 -2.81
C ASP A 54 9.43 -9.16 -1.86
N PHE A 55 10.42 -8.31 -1.58
CA PHE A 55 10.29 -7.20 -0.64
C PHE A 55 9.28 -6.15 -1.11
N VAL A 56 8.44 -5.68 -0.19
CA VAL A 56 7.37 -4.75 -0.51
C VAL A 56 7.07 -3.81 0.66
N ALA A 57 6.75 -2.56 0.35
CA ALA A 57 6.24 -1.63 1.35
C ALA A 57 4.83 -2.06 1.82
N PRO A 58 4.55 -1.99 3.14
CA PRO A 58 3.19 -2.08 3.66
C PRO A 58 2.28 -1.04 3.04
N ASN A 59 1.03 -1.44 2.82
CA ASN A 59 -0.05 -0.55 2.44
C ASN A 59 -1.13 -0.56 3.53
N VAL A 60 -1.97 0.47 3.50
CA VAL A 60 -3.25 0.47 4.19
C VAL A 60 -4.02 -0.79 3.77
N ASP A 61 -4.61 -1.48 4.74
CA ASP A 61 -5.44 -2.69 4.53
C ASP A 61 -4.74 -3.99 4.08
N ASP A 62 -3.41 -4.05 4.15
CA ASP A 62 -2.70 -5.33 4.13
C ASP A 62 -3.00 -6.14 5.41
N ASN A 63 -2.90 -7.47 5.29
CA ASN A 63 -2.77 -8.36 6.43
C ASN A 63 -1.29 -8.57 6.73
N PHE A 64 -0.97 -8.69 8.01
CA PHE A 64 0.41 -8.83 8.47
C PHE A 64 0.58 -10.12 9.25
N THR A 65 1.67 -10.84 8.99
CA THR A 65 2.13 -11.95 9.81
C THR A 65 3.52 -11.64 10.31
N ILE A 66 3.65 -11.50 11.63
CA ILE A 66 4.94 -11.39 12.31
C ILE A 66 5.39 -12.81 12.63
N ASN A 67 6.44 -13.25 11.94
CA ASN A 67 7.02 -14.58 12.07
C ASN A 67 7.71 -14.77 13.43
N PRO A 68 7.85 -16.02 13.89
CA PRO A 68 8.56 -16.34 15.13
C PRO A 68 9.98 -15.76 15.17
N GLY A 69 10.39 -15.27 16.35
CA GLY A 69 11.71 -14.69 16.57
C GLY A 69 11.90 -13.26 16.03
N HIS A 70 10.92 -12.71 15.30
CA HIS A 70 10.99 -11.34 14.79
C HIS A 70 10.30 -10.36 15.74
N THR A 71 10.88 -9.17 15.90
CA THR A 71 10.28 -8.05 16.59
C THR A 71 9.97 -6.94 15.59
N ILE A 72 8.69 -6.63 15.42
CA ILE A 72 8.26 -5.47 14.62
C ILE A 72 7.94 -4.33 15.56
N THR A 73 8.58 -3.19 15.31
CA THR A 73 8.44 -1.98 16.12
C THR A 73 7.57 -0.96 15.41
N LEU A 74 6.55 -0.49 16.13
CA LEU A 74 5.73 0.66 15.77
C LEU A 74 6.22 1.87 16.56
N THR A 75 6.62 2.92 15.86
CA THR A 75 7.10 4.18 16.44
C THR A 75 6.03 5.26 16.30
N ALA A 76 6.30 6.48 16.81
CA ALA A 76 5.40 7.61 16.64
C ALA A 76 5.02 7.87 15.16
N ASN A 77 5.92 7.53 14.23
CA ASN A 77 5.76 7.73 12.79
C ASN A 77 5.47 6.44 12.02
N SER A 78 5.26 5.31 12.70
CA SER A 78 4.98 4.01 12.07
C SER A 78 3.69 3.43 12.62
N GLN A 79 2.67 3.36 11.76
CA GLN A 79 1.31 3.03 12.17
C GLN A 79 0.74 1.88 11.36
N ILE A 80 -0.03 1.04 12.05
CA ILE A 80 -0.99 0.15 11.39
C ILE A 80 -2.32 0.90 11.40
N VAL A 81 -2.86 1.14 10.21
CA VAL A 81 -4.13 1.85 10.01
C VAL A 81 -5.02 0.97 9.14
N GLN A 82 -5.45 -0.17 9.69
CA GLN A 82 -6.42 -1.02 9.00
C GLN A 82 -7.79 -0.34 9.05
N THR A 83 -8.35 -0.01 7.89
CA THR A 83 -9.65 0.67 7.76
C THR A 83 -10.78 -0.34 7.54
N ALA A 84 -10.48 -1.51 6.98
CA ALA A 84 -11.43 -2.61 6.87
C ALA A 84 -11.44 -3.51 8.12
N ALA A 85 -12.62 -3.88 8.61
CA ALA A 85 -12.77 -4.69 9.83
C ALA A 85 -12.21 -6.12 9.69
N ALA A 86 -12.17 -6.67 8.46
CA ALA A 86 -11.70 -8.02 8.19
C ALA A 86 -10.18 -8.12 7.97
N ARG A 87 -9.40 -7.10 8.34
CA ARG A 87 -7.93 -7.14 8.23
C ARG A 87 -7.33 -7.75 9.48
N THR A 88 -6.23 -8.47 9.30
CA THR A 88 -5.60 -9.22 10.39
C THR A 88 -4.16 -8.80 10.61
N VAL A 89 -3.75 -8.78 11.88
CA VAL A 89 -2.36 -8.77 12.31
C VAL A 89 -2.16 -10.04 13.12
N THR A 90 -1.47 -11.00 12.51
CA THR A 90 -1.08 -12.28 13.14
C THR A 90 0.29 -12.12 13.79
N VAL A 91 0.37 -12.27 15.10
CA VAL A 91 1.58 -12.07 15.90
C VAL A 91 2.07 -13.43 16.41
N ASN A 92 3.01 -14.04 15.68
CA ASN A 92 3.73 -15.26 16.12
C ASN A 92 5.15 -14.95 16.64
N GLY A 93 5.57 -13.69 16.54
CA GLY A 93 6.77 -13.14 17.18
C GLY A 93 6.38 -12.03 18.16
N THR A 94 7.03 -10.87 18.08
CA THR A 94 6.74 -9.72 18.94
C THR A 94 6.27 -8.51 18.14
N LEU A 95 5.14 -7.94 18.54
CA LEU A 95 4.70 -6.62 18.11
C LEU A 95 5.01 -5.60 19.22
N ASN A 96 6.05 -4.80 19.04
CA ASN A 96 6.44 -3.76 19.98
C ASN A 96 5.75 -2.44 19.61
N VAL A 97 4.71 -2.09 20.36
CA VAL A 97 3.97 -0.84 20.18
C VAL A 97 4.54 0.22 21.13
N GLN A 98 5.35 1.16 20.61
CA GLN A 98 6.00 2.20 21.42
C GLN A 98 5.08 3.40 21.66
N THR A 99 5.62 4.62 21.81
CA THR A 99 4.80 5.83 21.91
C THR A 99 4.20 6.18 20.54
N PHE A 100 2.87 6.21 20.45
CA PHE A 100 2.11 6.58 19.24
C PHE A 100 0.95 7.51 19.59
N THR A 101 0.43 8.23 18.59
CA THR A 101 -0.80 9.02 18.72
C THR A 101 -2.04 8.14 18.54
N THR A 102 -2.08 7.33 17.47
CA THR A 102 -3.21 6.45 17.14
C THR A 102 -2.71 5.17 16.47
N GLN A 103 -3.25 4.02 16.87
CA GLN A 103 -3.11 2.74 16.14
C GLN A 103 -4.50 2.17 15.93
N THR A 104 -4.80 1.72 14.70
CA THR A 104 -6.07 1.07 14.39
C THR A 104 -5.81 -0.31 13.82
N PHE A 105 -6.25 -1.31 14.57
CA PHE A 105 -6.18 -2.70 14.17
C PHE A 105 -7.58 -3.20 13.81
N GLY A 106 -7.69 -4.03 12.77
CA GLY A 106 -8.92 -4.78 12.51
C GLY A 106 -9.05 -5.91 13.53
N THR A 107 -8.38 -7.03 13.26
CA THR A 107 -8.26 -8.18 14.16
C THR A 107 -6.80 -8.41 14.52
N ILE A 108 -6.49 -8.50 15.81
CA ILE A 108 -5.19 -8.99 16.29
C ILE A 108 -5.38 -10.44 16.73
N GLN A 109 -4.52 -11.33 16.25
CA GLN A 109 -4.50 -12.74 16.63
C GLN A 109 -3.07 -13.23 16.76
N GLY A 110 -2.81 -14.30 17.51
CA GLY A 110 -1.45 -14.78 17.72
C GLY A 110 -1.37 -15.75 18.88
N THR A 111 -0.22 -16.42 18.99
CA THR A 111 0.06 -17.37 20.08
C THR A 111 0.86 -16.77 21.23
N GLY A 112 1.45 -15.58 21.04
CA GLY A 112 2.28 -14.93 22.06
C GLY A 112 3.62 -15.63 22.19
#